data_AF-A0A2V7FDA1-F1
#
_entry.id   AF-A0A2V7FDA1-F1
#
_cell.length_a   1.000
_cell.length_b   1.000
_cell.length_c   1.000
_cell.angle_alpha   90.00
_cell.angle_beta   90.00
_cell.angle_gamma   90.00
#
_symmetry.space_group_name_H-M   'P 1'
#
loop_
_entity.id
_entity.type
_entity.pdbx_description
1 polymer ?
#
loop_
_entity_poly.entity_id
_entity_poly.type
_entity_poly.pdbx_seq_one_letter_code
_entity_poly.pdbx_strand_id
1 'polypeptide(L)'
;MLVRRLGIPITLSVVTMEVGRRVGLAVEGVGLPAHFVVAAAVDGAQVVMDPFGGGRAIDRSEAEAIVARAAGRPVKLTDAHFAKATRAEIVTRMLNNLKGIYAHRRQWEKALAVIDRLLVIEEGDADLLRERASALVRLRRKTAPLN
;
A
#
# COMPACT_ATOMS: atom_id res chain seq x y z
N MET A 1 -13.53 -10.09 5.42
CA MET A 1 -12.29 -9.80 4.65
C MET A 1 -11.27 -10.92 4.79
N LEU A 2 -10.86 -11.32 6.02
CA LEU A 2 -9.92 -12.43 6.29
C LEU A 2 -10.33 -13.77 5.66
N VAL A 3 -11.60 -14.17 5.84
CA VAL A 3 -12.10 -15.47 5.34
C VAL A 3 -12.22 -15.51 3.82
N ARG A 4 -12.35 -14.35 3.17
CA ARG A 4 -12.58 -14.26 1.71
C ARG A 4 -11.31 -14.01 0.90
N ARG A 5 -10.15 -13.78 1.54
CA ARG A 5 -8.89 -13.32 0.90
C ARG A 5 -9.05 -12.08 0.00
N LEU A 6 -10.07 -11.26 0.27
CA LEU A 6 -10.37 -10.02 -0.47
C LEU A 6 -9.77 -8.77 0.16
N GLY A 7 -8.94 -8.93 1.20
CA GLY A 7 -8.24 -7.80 1.84
C GLY A 7 -7.19 -7.23 0.91
N ILE A 8 -7.03 -5.91 0.86
CA ILE A 8 -5.84 -5.32 0.24
C ILE A 8 -4.67 -5.59 1.19
N PRO A 9 -3.48 -6.05 0.72
CA PRO A 9 -2.38 -6.50 1.58
C PRO A 9 -2.09 -5.56 2.77
N ILE A 10 -2.06 -4.26 2.52
CA ILE A 10 -1.77 -3.25 3.55
C ILE A 10 -2.80 -3.21 4.69
N THR A 11 -4.08 -3.44 4.40
CA THR A 11 -5.13 -3.42 5.44
C THR A 11 -4.96 -4.60 6.38
N LEU A 12 -4.62 -5.78 5.84
CA LEU A 12 -4.38 -6.96 6.66
C LEU A 12 -3.14 -6.78 7.54
N SER A 13 -2.07 -6.21 6.99
CA SER A 13 -0.87 -5.89 7.77
C SER A 13 -1.13 -4.90 8.89
N VAL A 14 -1.96 -3.87 8.69
CA VAL A 14 -2.34 -2.96 9.78
C VAL A 14 -3.18 -3.66 10.86
N VAL A 15 -4.07 -4.57 10.47
CA VAL A 15 -4.78 -5.41 11.45
C VAL A 15 -3.80 -6.28 12.23
N THR A 16 -2.82 -6.90 11.57
CA THR A 16 -1.77 -7.70 12.23
C THR A 16 -0.95 -6.87 13.20
N MET A 17 -0.56 -5.64 12.82
CA MET A 17 0.14 -4.70 13.70
C MET A 17 -0.68 -4.36 14.94
N GLU A 18 -1.97 -4.07 14.79
CA GLU A 18 -2.86 -3.74 15.91
C GLU A 18 -3.15 -4.94 16.82
N VAL A 19 -3.28 -6.14 16.26
CA VAL A 19 -3.40 -7.38 17.05
C VAL A 19 -2.12 -7.61 17.84
N GLY A 20 -0.94 -7.50 17.20
CA GLY A 20 0.36 -7.60 17.86
C GLY A 20 0.46 -6.65 19.05
N ARG A 21 0.13 -5.38 18.83
CA ARG A 21 0.12 -4.35 19.88
C ARG A 21 -0.77 -4.73 21.08
N ARG A 22 -1.94 -5.31 20.84
CA ARG A 22 -2.88 -5.72 21.91
C ARG A 22 -2.39 -6.91 22.73
N VAL A 23 -1.56 -7.77 22.14
CA VAL A 23 -0.96 -8.92 22.83
C VAL A 23 0.47 -8.65 23.32
N GLY A 24 0.93 -7.38 23.26
CA GLY A 24 2.25 -6.99 23.75
C GLY A 24 3.41 -7.24 22.77
N LEU A 25 3.14 -7.56 21.50
CA LEU A 25 4.15 -7.75 20.46
C LEU A 25 4.36 -6.47 19.66
N ALA A 26 5.62 -6.05 19.53
CA ALA A 26 6.03 -4.94 18.66
C ALA A 26 6.09 -5.42 17.20
N VAL A 27 4.95 -5.36 16.52
CA VAL A 27 4.82 -5.69 15.09
C VAL A 27 4.82 -4.40 14.27
N GLU A 28 5.75 -4.31 13.33
CA GLU A 28 5.96 -3.12 12.51
C GLU A 28 5.69 -3.42 11.04
N GLY A 29 5.16 -2.43 10.31
CA GLY A 29 4.92 -2.56 8.88
C GLY A 29 6.22 -2.42 8.09
N VAL A 30 6.35 -3.15 6.99
CA VAL A 30 7.51 -3.09 6.08
C VAL A 30 7.02 -2.92 4.65
N GLY A 31 7.51 -1.85 4.01
CA GLY A 31 7.07 -1.42 2.69
C GLY A 31 7.91 -2.00 1.55
N LEU A 32 7.63 -3.22 1.11
CA LEU A 32 8.27 -3.79 -0.08
C LEU A 32 7.72 -3.15 -1.38
N PRO A 33 8.46 -3.19 -2.50
CA PRO A 33 7.91 -2.75 -3.78
C PRO A 33 6.70 -3.62 -4.17
N ALA A 34 5.57 -2.98 -4.49
CA ALA A 34 4.30 -3.64 -4.85
C ALA A 34 3.69 -4.61 -3.82
N HIS A 35 4.30 -4.79 -2.64
CA HIS A 35 3.79 -5.65 -1.56
C HIS A 35 3.96 -4.98 -0.19
N PHE A 36 3.24 -5.44 0.83
CA PHE A 36 3.37 -4.90 2.17
C PHE A 36 3.32 -6.01 3.20
N VAL A 37 4.38 -6.13 3.99
CA VAL A 37 4.58 -7.20 4.98
C VAL A 37 4.71 -6.61 6.37
N VAL A 38 4.87 -7.45 7.38
CA VAL A 38 5.17 -7.01 8.75
C VAL A 38 6.44 -7.66 9.25
N ALA A 39 7.09 -7.03 10.22
CA ALA A 39 8.24 -7.58 10.92
C ALA A 39 8.05 -7.47 12.43
N ALA A 40 8.61 -8.42 13.16
CA ALA A 40 8.72 -8.38 14.62
C ALA A 40 10.11 -8.85 15.04
N ALA A 41 10.59 -8.35 16.18
CA ALA A 41 11.80 -8.87 16.80
C ALA A 41 11.45 -10.12 17.64
N VAL A 42 12.10 -11.24 17.35
CA VAL A 42 11.97 -12.51 18.08
C VAL A 42 13.37 -12.97 18.42
N ASP A 43 13.68 -13.10 19.71
CA ASP A 43 15.00 -13.52 20.21
C ASP A 43 16.17 -12.71 19.63
N GLY A 44 15.96 -11.41 19.39
CA GLY A 44 16.95 -10.50 18.81
C GLY A 44 17.08 -10.55 17.28
N ALA A 45 16.36 -11.45 16.61
CA ALA A 45 16.31 -11.54 15.16
C ALA A 45 15.03 -10.91 14.59
N GLN A 46 15.15 -10.28 13.42
CA GLN A 46 13.99 -9.76 12.70
C GLN A 46 13.29 -10.92 11.96
N VAL A 47 12.04 -11.19 12.33
CA VAL A 47 11.17 -12.14 11.62
C VAL A 47 10.20 -11.37 10.75
N VAL A 48 10.27 -11.58 9.43
CA VAL A 48 9.34 -10.99 8.47
C VAL A 48 8.20 -11.97 8.21
N MET A 49 6.96 -11.49 8.26
CA MET A 49 5.76 -12.27 7.98
C MET A 49 4.95 -11.61 6.89
N ASP A 50 4.33 -12.41 6.02
CA ASP A 50 3.40 -11.94 4.99
C ASP A 50 1.95 -12.19 5.43
N PRO A 51 1.25 -11.18 5.97
CA PRO A 51 -0.13 -11.35 6.41
C PRO A 51 -1.06 -11.75 5.26
N PHE A 52 -0.82 -11.24 4.05
CA PHE A 52 -1.62 -11.56 2.87
C PHE A 52 -1.34 -12.97 2.34
N GLY A 53 -0.10 -13.42 2.46
CA GLY A 53 0.35 -14.79 2.20
C GLY A 53 -0.06 -15.82 3.25
N GLY A 54 -1.06 -15.52 4.09
CA GLY A 54 -1.55 -16.43 5.14
C GLY A 54 -0.83 -16.31 6.48
N GLY A 55 -0.03 -15.25 6.69
CA GLY A 55 0.69 -15.01 7.93
C GLY A 55 2.00 -15.81 8.07
N ARG A 56 2.46 -16.48 6.99
CA ARG A 56 3.72 -17.22 7.02
C ARG A 56 4.91 -16.28 7.22
N ALA A 57 5.92 -16.75 7.94
CA ALA A 57 7.24 -16.15 7.90
C ALA A 57 7.82 -16.30 6.48
N ILE A 58 8.54 -15.27 6.03
CA ILE A 58 9.21 -15.27 4.73
C ILE A 58 10.66 -14.84 4.89
N ASP A 59 11.56 -15.47 4.12
CA ASP A 59 12.93 -14.99 3.98
C ASP A 59 13.08 -13.94 2.87
N ARG A 60 14.31 -13.42 2.69
CA ARG A 60 14.61 -12.43 1.65
C ARG A 60 14.34 -12.96 0.25
N SER A 61 14.71 -14.20 -0.04
CA SER A 61 14.55 -14.79 -1.37
C SER A 61 13.07 -14.95 -1.73
N GLU A 62 12.24 -15.31 -0.75
CA GLU A 62 10.80 -15.38 -0.90
C GLU A 62 10.17 -14.00 -1.08
N ALA A 63 10.65 -12.99 -0.33
CA ALA A 63 10.24 -11.61 -0.51
C ALA A 63 10.60 -11.09 -1.91
N GLU A 64 11.81 -11.36 -2.41
CA GLU A 64 12.24 -11.03 -3.77
C GLU A 64 11.36 -11.72 -4.82
N ALA A 65 11.01 -13.00 -4.63
CA ALA A 65 10.13 -13.72 -5.53
C ALA A 65 8.70 -13.13 -5.57
N ILE A 66 8.17 -12.71 -4.42
CA ILE A 66 6.86 -12.02 -4.34
C ILE A 66 6.91 -10.70 -5.12
N VAL A 67 7.94 -9.89 -4.86
CA VAL A 67 8.12 -8.58 -5.51
C VAL A 67 8.34 -8.73 -7.01
N ALA A 68 9.17 -9.69 -7.43
CA ALA A 68 9.45 -9.95 -8.82
C ALA A 68 8.19 -10.37 -9.60
N ARG A 69 7.31 -11.18 -8.99
CA ARG A 69 6.03 -11.55 -9.59
C ARG A 69 5.12 -10.34 -9.81
N ALA A 70 5.06 -9.43 -8.83
CA ALA A 70 4.27 -8.22 -8.95
C ALA A 70 4.85 -7.21 -9.96
N ALA A 71 6.18 -7.13 -10.05
CA ALA A 71 6.89 -6.22 -10.96
C ALA A 71 7.01 -6.77 -12.40
N GLY A 72 6.80 -8.06 -12.61
CA GLY A 72 7.01 -8.73 -13.91
C GLY A 72 8.48 -8.86 -14.32
N ARG A 73 9.42 -8.65 -13.40
CA ARG A 73 10.87 -8.72 -13.63
C ARG A 73 11.63 -9.09 -12.35
N PRO A 74 12.85 -9.64 -12.43
CA PRO A 74 13.68 -9.86 -11.25
C PRO A 74 13.91 -8.56 -10.46
N VAL A 75 13.86 -8.66 -9.13
CA VAL A 75 14.13 -7.57 -8.19
C VAL A 75 15.05 -8.09 -7.09
N LYS A 76 16.12 -7.35 -6.82
CA LYS A 76 17.02 -7.59 -5.69
C LYS A 76 16.68 -6.61 -4.58
N LEU A 77 16.36 -7.12 -3.39
CA LEU A 77 16.01 -6.29 -2.23
C LEU A 77 17.25 -6.04 -1.38
N THR A 78 17.43 -4.79 -0.97
CA THR A 78 18.46 -4.37 0.00
C THR A 78 17.87 -4.29 1.40
N ASP A 79 18.71 -4.19 2.43
CA ASP A 79 18.27 -4.05 3.83
C ASP A 79 17.37 -2.84 4.06
N ALA A 80 17.58 -1.75 3.31
CA ALA A 80 16.73 -0.57 3.35
C ALA A 80 15.26 -0.88 3.02
N HIS A 81 14.99 -1.90 2.19
CA HIS A 81 13.61 -2.32 1.88
C HIS A 81 12.92 -3.03 3.05
N PHE A 82 13.69 -3.55 4.02
CA PHE A 82 13.19 -4.21 5.22
C PHE A 82 13.13 -3.27 6.43
N ALA A 83 13.42 -1.98 6.23
CA ALA A 83 13.24 -0.97 7.24
C ALA A 83 11.76 -0.80 7.61
N LYS A 84 11.53 -0.39 8.86
CA LYS A 84 10.21 -0.02 9.35
C LYS A 84 9.59 1.06 8.46
N ALA A 85 8.38 0.80 7.98
CA ALA A 85 7.55 1.80 7.33
C ALA A 85 7.05 2.83 8.36
N THR A 86 7.22 4.10 8.02
CA THR A 86 6.64 5.22 8.74
C THR A 86 5.12 5.22 8.63
N ARG A 87 4.46 5.94 9.56
CA ARG A 87 3.00 6.11 9.50
C ARG A 87 2.56 6.83 8.21
N ALA A 88 3.35 7.80 7.75
CA ALA A 88 3.09 8.52 6.51
C ALA A 88 3.13 7.55 5.31
N GLU A 89 4.16 6.72 5.18
CA GLU A 89 4.26 5.74 4.10
C GLU A 89 3.10 4.73 4.09
N ILE A 90 2.67 4.28 5.28
CA ILE A 90 1.50 3.39 5.41
C ILE A 90 0.24 4.10 4.89
N VAL A 91 0.00 5.34 5.33
CA VAL A 91 -1.17 6.13 4.90
C VAL A 91 -1.12 6.43 3.41
N THR A 92 0.04 6.84 2.87
CA THR A 92 0.24 7.08 1.43
C THR A 92 -0.10 5.84 0.62
N ARG A 93 0.37 4.64 1.03
CA ARG A 93 0.03 3.39 0.35
C ARG A 93 -1.46 3.05 0.44
N MET A 94 -2.10 3.28 1.58
CA MET A 94 -3.55 3.10 1.72
C MET A 94 -4.35 4.04 0.80
N LEU A 95 -3.94 5.31 0.73
CA LEU A 95 -4.55 6.31 -0.14
C LEU A 95 -4.33 5.95 -1.62
N ASN A 96 -3.15 5.51 -2.02
CA ASN A 96 -2.89 5.07 -3.39
C ASN A 96 -3.76 3.86 -3.79
N ASN A 97 -3.97 2.90 -2.88
CA ASN A 97 -4.91 1.81 -3.11
C ASN A 97 -6.34 2.32 -3.31
N LEU A 98 -6.79 3.24 -2.45
CA LEU A 98 -8.12 3.82 -2.53
C LEU A 98 -8.33 4.65 -3.80
N LYS A 99 -7.32 5.43 -4.20
CA LYS A 99 -7.25 6.15 -5.47
C LYS A 99 -7.48 5.22 -6.65
N GLY A 100 -6.71 4.11 -6.70
CA GLY A 100 -6.83 3.10 -7.75
C GLY A 100 -8.24 2.50 -7.83
N ILE A 101 -8.84 2.15 -6.68
CA ILE A 101 -10.21 1.60 -6.61
C ILE A 101 -11.23 2.58 -7.17
N TYR A 102 -11.18 3.85 -6.76
CA TYR A 102 -12.13 4.86 -7.23
C TYR A 102 -11.92 5.19 -8.70
N ALA A 103 -10.67 5.31 -9.17
CA ALA A 103 -10.36 5.53 -10.57
C ALA A 103 -10.84 4.37 -11.45
N HIS A 104 -10.59 3.12 -11.06
CA HIS A 104 -11.07 1.93 -11.79
C HIS A 104 -12.60 1.90 -11.89
N ARG A 105 -13.30 2.29 -10.81
CA ARG A 105 -14.77 2.39 -10.79
C ARG A 105 -15.31 3.68 -11.42
N ARG A 106 -14.45 4.51 -12.04
CA ARG A 106 -14.79 5.81 -12.63
C ARG A 106 -15.49 6.77 -11.66
N GLN A 107 -15.25 6.62 -10.36
CA GLN A 107 -15.73 7.53 -9.30
C GLN A 107 -14.74 8.68 -9.13
N TRP A 108 -14.64 9.52 -10.17
CA TRP A 108 -13.59 10.54 -10.29
C TRP A 108 -13.65 11.61 -9.21
N GLU A 109 -14.83 11.91 -8.67
CA GLU A 109 -15.01 12.86 -7.55
C GLU A 109 -14.27 12.34 -6.31
N LYS A 110 -14.39 11.04 -6.02
CA LYS A 110 -13.73 10.40 -4.90
C LYS A 110 -12.24 10.18 -5.16
N ALA A 111 -11.86 9.82 -6.39
CA ALA A 111 -10.46 9.71 -6.76
C ALA A 111 -9.73 11.06 -6.60
N LEU A 112 -10.34 12.15 -7.03
CA LEU A 112 -9.82 13.51 -6.85
C LEU A 112 -9.63 13.85 -5.38
N ALA A 113 -10.63 13.59 -4.54
CA ALA A 113 -10.53 13.84 -3.09
C ALA A 113 -9.40 13.04 -2.41
N VAL A 114 -9.06 11.86 -2.93
CA VAL A 114 -7.91 11.08 -2.45
C VAL A 114 -6.59 11.68 -2.96
N ILE A 115 -6.52 12.12 -4.21
CA ILE A 115 -5.34 12.80 -4.78
C ILE A 115 -5.04 14.09 -4.00
N ASP A 116 -6.05 14.88 -3.66
CA ASP A 116 -5.88 16.10 -2.86
C ASP A 116 -5.26 15.80 -1.48
N ARG A 117 -5.63 14.67 -0.85
CA ARG A 117 -5.02 14.23 0.43
C ARG A 117 -3.59 13.75 0.27
N LEU A 118 -3.28 13.08 -0.85
CA LEU A 118 -1.92 12.67 -1.17
C LEU A 118 -1.01 13.90 -1.35
N LEU A 119 -1.49 14.95 -2.01
CA LEU A 119 -0.76 16.21 -2.20
C LEU A 119 -0.50 16.99 -0.89
N VAL A 120 -1.27 16.74 0.17
CA VAL A 120 -0.97 17.28 1.51
C VAL A 120 0.21 16.54 2.16
N ILE A 121 0.42 15.27 1.82
CA ILE A 121 1.53 14.46 2.36
C ILE A 121 2.80 14.65 1.52
N GLU A 122 2.63 14.67 0.19
CA GLU A 122 3.70 14.78 -0.80
C GLU A 122 3.54 16.09 -1.56
N GLU A 123 3.83 17.19 -0.88
CA GLU A 123 3.69 18.53 -1.44
C GLU A 123 4.56 18.69 -2.70
N GLY A 124 3.95 19.21 -3.78
CA GLY A 124 4.64 19.50 -5.03
C GLY A 124 4.95 18.30 -5.92
N ASP A 125 4.45 17.09 -5.60
CA ASP A 125 4.64 15.92 -6.45
C ASP A 125 4.01 16.13 -7.84
N ALA A 126 4.87 16.11 -8.87
CA ALA A 126 4.48 16.41 -10.24
C ALA A 126 3.55 15.34 -10.85
N ASP A 127 3.67 14.08 -10.43
CA ASP A 127 2.80 13.00 -10.88
C ASP A 127 1.41 13.13 -10.28
N LEU A 128 1.29 13.40 -9.00
CA LEU A 128 0.02 13.66 -8.32
C LEU A 128 -0.68 14.90 -8.90
N LEU A 129 0.06 15.96 -9.21
CA LEU A 129 -0.49 17.14 -9.90
C LEU A 129 -1.04 16.80 -11.29
N ARG A 130 -0.33 15.98 -12.08
CA ARG A 130 -0.82 15.49 -13.38
C ARG A 130 -2.06 14.62 -13.23
N GLU A 131 -2.07 13.69 -12.28
CA GLU A 131 -3.23 12.85 -11.99
C GLU A 131 -4.44 13.67 -11.57
N ARG A 132 -4.24 14.69 -10.73
CA ARG A 132 -5.28 15.63 -10.30
C ARG A 132 -5.91 16.35 -11.50
N ALA A 133 -5.09 16.89 -12.39
CA ALA A 133 -5.56 17.53 -13.62
C ALA A 133 -6.36 16.56 -14.50
N SER A 134 -5.87 15.32 -14.65
CA SER A 134 -6.56 14.26 -15.40
C SER A 134 -7.93 13.94 -14.80
N ALA A 135 -8.05 13.83 -13.48
CA ALA A 135 -9.33 13.60 -12.79
C ALA A 135 -10.32 14.76 -13.02
N LEU A 136 -9.87 16.01 -12.92
CA LEU A 136 -10.70 17.21 -13.17
C LEU A 136 -11.24 17.26 -14.61
N VAL A 137 -10.42 16.91 -15.61
CA VAL A 137 -10.87 16.84 -17.01
C VAL A 137 -11.96 15.79 -17.20
N ARG A 138 -11.81 14.61 -16.58
CA ARG A 138 -12.82 13.54 -16.65
C ARG A 138 -14.14 13.95 -16.00
N LEU A 139 -14.10 14.68 -14.90
CA LEU A 139 -15.30 15.24 -14.26
C LEU A 139 -16.01 16.24 -15.16
N ARG A 140 -15.27 17.17 -15.78
CA ARG A 140 -15.84 18.15 -16.71
C ARG A 140 -16.53 17.51 -17.92
N ARG A 141 -15.97 16.42 -18.46
CA ARG A 141 -16.58 15.67 -19.57
C ARG A 141 -17.89 14.98 -19.19
N LYS A 142 -18.08 14.64 -17.92
CA LYS A 142 -19.30 13.99 -17.41
C LYS A 142 -20.45 15.00 -17.21
N THR A 143 -20.12 16.28 -17.02
CA THR A 143 -21.08 17.39 -16.85
C THR A 143 -21.45 18.09 -18.16
N ALA A 144 -20.77 17.79 -19.27
CA ALA A 144 -21.14 18.33 -20.58
C ALA A 144 -22.34 17.52 -21.13
N PRO A 145 -23.49 18.16 -21.44
CA PRO A 145 -24.60 17.45 -22.08
C PRO A 145 -24.16 16.93 -23.45
N LEU A 146 -24.59 15.71 -23.79
CA LEU A 146 -24.53 15.19 -25.15
C LEU A 146 -25.48 16.05 -25.99
N ASN A 147 -24.90 16.95 -26.79
CA ASN A 147 -25.61 17.64 -27.86
C ASN A 147 -25.59 16.77 -29.12
#